data_AF-A0A1V6ANI9-F1
#
_entry.id   AF-A0A1V6ANI9-F1
#
_cell.length_a   1.000
_cell.length_b   1.000
_cell.length_c   1.000
_cell.angle_alpha   90.00
_cell.angle_beta   90.00
_cell.angle_gamma   90.00
#
_symmetry.space_group_name_H-M   'P 1'
#
loop_
_entity.id
_entity.type
_entity.pdbx_description
1 polymer ?
#
loop_
_entity_poly.entity_id
_entity_poly.type
_entity_poly.pdbx_seq_one_letter_code
_entity_poly.pdbx_strand_id
1 'polypeptide(L)'
;MNRVKSVLQKLRNKSQNSGISFQLSLQLFCQEEFLRRLSYSKFQYNLVLKGDLFLYLITNFESRPTRDIDFLINSYSNEHENIEEMIKDIINIDTENDYISFEIKSINPISEQREYQGVRIKMIGLIGNTRTPFDIDIGVGDVVIPKPTYSKRSLSLTFF
;
A
#
# COMPACT_ATOMS: atom_id res chain seq x y z
N MET A 1 -12.20 -8.88 -23.83
CA MET A 1 -10.76 -8.54 -23.74
C MET A 1 -10.29 -8.95 -22.35
N ASN A 2 -9.20 -9.71 -22.23
CA ASN A 2 -8.70 -10.17 -20.93
C ASN A 2 -8.12 -8.96 -20.16
N ARG A 3 -8.83 -8.48 -19.12
CA ARG A 3 -8.48 -7.28 -18.33
C ARG A 3 -7.08 -7.36 -17.73
N VAL A 4 -6.70 -8.52 -17.20
CA VAL A 4 -5.35 -8.80 -16.69
C VAL A 4 -4.29 -8.53 -17.76
N LYS A 5 -4.44 -9.09 -18.97
CA LYS A 5 -3.50 -8.86 -20.07
C LYS A 5 -3.41 -7.38 -20.45
N SER A 6 -4.56 -6.68 -20.46
CA SER A 6 -4.60 -5.25 -20.77
C SER A 6 -3.82 -4.42 -19.75
N VAL A 7 -4.03 -4.66 -18.45
CA VAL A 7 -3.35 -3.95 -17.37
C VAL A 7 -1.84 -4.22 -17.39
N LEU A 8 -1.43 -5.49 -17.50
CA LEU A 8 -0.01 -5.86 -17.60
C LEU A 8 0.67 -5.20 -18.81
N GLN A 9 -0.02 -5.13 -19.96
CA GLN A 9 0.52 -4.46 -21.14
C GLN A 9 0.66 -2.94 -20.92
N LYS A 10 -0.33 -2.30 -20.30
CA LYS A 10 -0.27 -0.87 -19.98
C LYS A 10 0.88 -0.55 -19.02
N LEU A 11 1.05 -1.36 -17.96
CA LEU A 11 2.16 -1.24 -17.02
C LEU A 11 3.52 -1.43 -17.72
N ARG A 12 3.61 -2.38 -18.67
CA ARG A 12 4.83 -2.60 -19.46
C ARG A 12 5.15 -1.41 -20.36
N ASN A 13 4.18 -0.91 -21.10
CA ASN A 13 4.36 0.28 -21.94
C ASN A 13 4.78 1.49 -21.10
N LYS A 14 4.20 1.65 -19.90
CA LYS A 14 4.57 2.76 -19.01
C LYS A 14 5.99 2.64 -18.48
N SER A 15 6.43 1.44 -18.12
CA SER A 15 7.80 1.18 -17.67
C SER A 15 8.83 1.65 -18.71
N GLN A 16 8.59 1.36 -19.99
CA GLN A 16 9.43 1.80 -21.10
C GLN A 16 9.44 3.33 -21.26
N ASN A 17 8.29 3.99 -21.16
CA ASN A 17 8.18 5.44 -21.37
C ASN A 17 8.70 6.29 -20.21
N SER A 18 8.70 5.75 -18.99
CA SER A 18 9.10 6.49 -17.78
C SER A 18 10.52 6.18 -17.30
N GLY A 19 11.19 5.20 -17.90
CA GLY A 19 12.49 4.71 -17.42
C GLY A 19 12.42 3.93 -16.10
N ILE A 20 11.21 3.73 -15.56
CA ILE A 20 10.97 2.91 -14.36
C ILE A 20 10.94 1.44 -14.76
N SER A 21 11.53 0.55 -13.96
CA SER A 21 11.49 -0.88 -14.26
C SER A 21 10.08 -1.45 -14.21
N PHE A 22 9.77 -2.44 -15.04
CA PHE A 22 8.44 -3.09 -15.05
C PHE A 22 8.07 -3.67 -13.68
N GLN A 23 9.05 -4.22 -12.96
CA GLN A 23 8.85 -4.74 -11.61
C GLN A 23 8.40 -3.63 -10.65
N LEU A 24 9.02 -2.46 -10.72
CA LEU A 24 8.64 -1.33 -9.89
C LEU A 24 7.25 -0.78 -10.29
N SER A 25 6.92 -0.73 -11.59
CA SER A 25 5.57 -0.37 -12.03
C SER A 25 4.50 -1.31 -11.47
N LEU A 26 4.75 -2.62 -11.44
CA LEU A 26 3.84 -3.61 -10.82
C LEU A 26 3.70 -3.37 -9.31
N GLN A 27 4.79 -3.04 -8.64
CA GLN A 27 4.82 -2.80 -7.20
C GLN A 27 4.03 -1.55 -6.83
N LEU A 28 4.28 -0.43 -7.51
CA LEU A 28 3.54 0.81 -7.35
C LEU A 28 2.04 0.61 -7.63
N PHE A 29 1.70 -0.21 -8.64
CA PHE A 29 0.31 -0.58 -8.91
C PHE A 29 -0.35 -1.31 -7.73
N CYS A 30 0.35 -2.27 -7.12
CA CYS A 30 -0.16 -3.01 -5.96
C CYS A 30 -0.34 -2.10 -4.74
N GLN A 31 0.62 -1.19 -4.50
CA GLN A 31 0.53 -0.20 -3.42
C GLN A 31 -0.64 0.76 -3.65
N GLU A 32 -0.83 1.24 -4.89
CA GLU A 32 -1.95 2.09 -5.28
C GLU A 32 -3.31 1.41 -5.03
N GLU A 33 -3.42 0.14 -5.45
CA GLU A 33 -4.63 -0.65 -5.22
C GLU A 33 -4.91 -0.87 -3.73
N PHE A 34 -3.89 -1.15 -2.93
CA PHE A 34 -4.06 -1.26 -1.48
C PHE A 34 -4.56 0.06 -0.87
N LEU A 35 -3.96 1.20 -1.24
CA LEU A 35 -4.39 2.51 -0.78
C LEU A 35 -5.82 2.85 -1.21
N ARG A 36 -6.23 2.44 -2.42
CA ARG A 36 -7.60 2.61 -2.91
C ARG A 36 -8.60 1.80 -2.07
N ARG A 37 -8.29 0.53 -1.80
CA ARG A 37 -9.10 -0.31 -0.91
C ARG A 37 -9.19 0.25 0.51
N LEU A 38 -8.06 0.72 1.06
CA LEU A 38 -8.04 1.41 2.36
C LEU A 38 -8.96 2.63 2.36
N SER A 39 -8.94 3.45 1.30
CA SER A 39 -9.77 4.66 1.20
C SER A 39 -11.28 4.38 1.18
N TYR A 40 -11.69 3.18 0.79
CA TYR A 40 -13.09 2.74 0.78
C TYR A 40 -13.46 1.89 2.02
N SER A 41 -12.48 1.54 2.84
CA SER A 41 -12.70 0.74 4.05
C SER A 41 -13.19 1.60 5.24
N LYS A 42 -13.70 0.91 6.27
CA LYS A 42 -14.00 1.52 7.57
C LYS A 42 -12.76 2.08 8.30
N PHE A 43 -11.55 1.71 7.86
CA PHE A 43 -10.28 2.06 8.49
C PHE A 43 -9.55 3.26 7.86
N GLN A 44 -10.18 3.95 6.90
CA GLN A 44 -9.56 5.07 6.17
C GLN A 44 -9.03 6.20 7.07
N TYR A 45 -9.53 6.32 8.31
CA TYR A 45 -9.08 7.32 9.29
C TYR A 45 -8.21 6.73 10.42
N ASN A 46 -8.03 5.41 10.44
CA ASN A 46 -7.21 4.71 11.42
C ASN A 46 -5.77 4.52 10.96
N LEU A 47 -5.49 4.58 9.67
CA LEU A 47 -4.13 4.45 9.13
C LEU A 47 -3.67 5.77 8.50
N VAL A 48 -2.63 6.37 9.08
CA VAL A 48 -2.02 7.61 8.59
C VAL A 48 -0.78 7.27 7.78
N LEU A 49 -0.83 7.56 6.48
CA LEU A 49 0.31 7.31 5.56
C LEU A 49 1.50 8.22 5.91
N LYS A 50 2.70 7.64 5.96
CA LYS A 50 3.97 8.33 6.21
C LYS A 50 5.10 7.73 5.35
N GLY A 51 6.34 8.09 5.67
CA GLY A 51 7.54 7.47 5.10
C GLY A 51 7.78 7.81 3.63
N ASP A 52 8.53 6.93 2.97
CA ASP A 52 9.07 7.20 1.63
C ASP A 52 7.97 7.19 0.55
N LEU A 53 6.95 6.33 0.68
CA LEU A 53 5.84 6.34 -0.27
C LEU A 53 5.03 7.63 -0.16
N PHE A 54 4.83 8.14 1.06
CA PHE A 54 4.22 9.46 1.24
C PHE A 54 5.07 10.55 0.58
N LEU A 55 6.39 10.56 0.80
CA LEU A 55 7.30 11.53 0.18
C LEU A 55 7.25 11.44 -1.35
N TYR A 56 7.22 10.23 -1.90
CA TYR A 56 7.08 9.97 -3.34
C TYR A 56 5.79 10.55 -3.91
N LEU A 57 4.68 10.43 -3.19
CA LEU A 57 3.40 10.99 -3.59
C LEU A 57 3.35 12.52 -3.54
N ILE A 58 3.91 13.15 -2.50
CA ILE A 58 3.83 14.61 -2.35
C ILE A 58 4.84 15.36 -3.23
N THR A 59 5.91 14.69 -3.67
CA THR A 59 6.94 15.25 -4.58
C THR A 59 6.60 15.00 -6.04
N ASN A 60 5.38 14.57 -6.38
CA ASN A 60 4.99 14.20 -7.73
C ASN A 60 5.96 13.21 -8.38
N PHE A 61 6.37 12.19 -7.62
CA PHE A 61 7.21 11.08 -8.07
C PHE A 61 8.67 11.44 -8.38
N GLU A 62 9.15 12.59 -7.90
CA GLU A 62 10.55 13.02 -8.07
C GLU A 62 11.49 12.37 -7.05
N SER A 63 10.98 11.90 -5.90
CA SER A 63 11.79 11.17 -4.92
C SER A 63 12.03 9.71 -5.31
N ARG A 64 12.86 9.02 -4.53
CA ARG A 64 13.12 7.59 -4.72
C ARG A 64 11.87 6.76 -4.35
N PRO A 65 11.44 5.82 -5.21
CA PRO A 65 10.36 4.90 -4.88
C PRO A 65 10.80 3.85 -3.84
N THR A 66 9.85 3.41 -3.00
CA THR A 66 10.05 2.41 -1.95
C THR A 66 9.20 1.16 -2.15
N ARG A 67 9.63 0.05 -1.55
CA ARG A 67 8.86 -1.20 -1.48
C ARG A 67 7.78 -1.19 -0.42
N ASP A 68 7.94 -0.32 0.56
CA ASP A 68 7.19 -0.41 1.79
C ASP A 68 6.08 0.66 1.80
N ILE A 69 4.94 0.31 2.38
CA ILE A 69 3.91 1.28 2.74
C ILE A 69 3.99 1.50 4.25
N ASP A 70 4.42 2.68 4.66
CA ASP A 70 4.53 3.03 6.07
C ASP A 70 3.25 3.73 6.56
N PHE A 71 2.64 3.19 7.61
CA PHE A 71 1.53 3.78 8.32
C PHE A 71 1.85 4.04 9.79
N LEU A 72 1.11 4.98 10.36
CA LEU A 72 0.86 5.05 11.80
C LEU A 72 -0.59 4.67 12.08
N ILE A 73 -0.79 3.80 13.06
CA ILE A 73 -2.14 3.50 13.53
C ILE A 73 -2.63 4.58 14.49
N ASN A 74 -3.87 4.99 14.31
CA ASN A 74 -4.54 6.01 15.09
C ASN A 74 -5.90 5.50 15.57
N SER A 75 -6.16 5.68 16.87
CA SER A 75 -7.48 5.41 17.49
C SER A 75 -8.03 4.01 17.17
N TYR A 76 -7.15 3.00 17.15
CA TYR A 76 -7.49 1.59 16.89
C TYR A 76 -6.53 0.66 17.65
N SER A 77 -6.95 -0.58 17.89
CA SER A 77 -6.14 -1.59 18.58
C SER A 77 -4.88 -1.95 17.78
N ASN A 78 -3.73 -2.02 18.46
CA ASN A 78 -2.47 -2.46 17.88
C ASN A 78 -2.18 -3.95 18.14
N GLU A 79 -3.16 -4.69 18.69
CA GLU A 79 -3.02 -6.13 18.88
C GLU A 79 -2.92 -6.85 17.53
N HIS A 80 -2.08 -7.88 17.48
CA HIS A 80 -1.77 -8.62 16.24
C HIS A 80 -3.02 -9.13 15.52
N GLU A 81 -3.96 -9.75 16.25
CA GLU A 81 -5.22 -10.28 15.70
C GLU A 81 -6.09 -9.18 15.08
N ASN A 82 -6.17 -8.02 15.73
CA ASN A 82 -6.93 -6.87 15.28
C ASN A 82 -6.32 -6.23 14.02
N ILE A 83 -4.98 -6.21 13.91
CA ILE A 83 -4.28 -5.76 12.70
C ILE A 83 -4.51 -6.76 11.56
N GLU A 84 -4.44 -8.05 11.84
CA GLU A 84 -4.70 -9.09 10.83
C GLU A 84 -6.12 -8.99 10.27
N GLU A 85 -7.12 -8.84 11.13
CA GLU A 85 -8.52 -8.63 10.70
C GLU A 85 -8.66 -7.34 9.89
N MET A 86 -8.05 -6.23 10.34
CA MET A 86 -8.05 -4.97 9.60
C MET A 86 -7.50 -5.14 8.18
N ILE A 87 -6.33 -5.77 8.02
CA ILE A 87 -5.73 -5.95 6.71
C ILE A 87 -6.58 -6.87 5.84
N LYS A 88 -7.16 -7.96 6.40
CA LYS A 88 -8.08 -8.85 5.67
C LYS A 88 -9.31 -8.09 5.17
N ASP A 89 -9.92 -7.27 6.01
CA ASP A 89 -11.06 -6.45 5.63
C ASP A 89 -10.69 -5.46 4.52
N ILE A 90 -9.56 -4.76 4.64
CA ILE A 90 -9.08 -3.82 3.62
C ILE A 90 -8.89 -4.53 2.28
N ILE A 91 -8.13 -5.63 2.25
CA ILE A 91 -7.83 -6.30 0.97
C ILE A 91 -9.06 -6.95 0.34
N ASN A 92 -10.16 -7.15 1.06
CA ASN A 92 -11.40 -7.70 0.50
C ASN A 92 -12.39 -6.63 0.03
N ILE A 93 -12.06 -5.34 0.17
CA ILE A 93 -12.88 -4.26 -0.39
C ILE A 93 -12.92 -4.37 -1.93
N ASP A 94 -14.14 -4.37 -2.48
CA ASP A 94 -14.38 -4.32 -3.92
C ASP A 94 -14.12 -2.91 -4.47
N THR A 95 -13.28 -2.84 -5.50
CA THR A 95 -12.89 -1.62 -6.21
C THR A 95 -13.20 -1.71 -7.70
N GLU A 96 -13.96 -2.72 -8.13
CA GLU A 96 -14.21 -3.11 -9.53
C GLU A 96 -12.96 -3.59 -10.29
N ASN A 97 -11.79 -3.57 -9.64
CA ASN A 97 -10.53 -4.08 -10.17
C ASN A 97 -10.41 -5.60 -9.96
N ASP A 98 -11.28 -6.33 -10.65
CA ASP A 98 -11.38 -7.81 -10.66
C ASP A 98 -10.12 -8.56 -11.14
N TYR A 99 -9.11 -7.82 -11.61
CA TYR A 99 -7.86 -8.35 -12.15
C TYR A 99 -6.70 -8.32 -11.13
N ILE A 100 -6.92 -7.81 -9.92
CA ILE A 100 -5.94 -7.79 -8.82
C ILE A 100 -6.52 -8.34 -7.51
N SER A 101 -5.74 -9.19 -6.85
CA SER A 101 -6.02 -9.70 -5.50
C SER A 101 -4.75 -9.66 -4.64
N PHE A 102 -4.91 -9.87 -3.33
CA PHE A 102 -3.80 -9.83 -2.38
C PHE A 102 -3.77 -11.09 -1.52
N GLU A 103 -2.56 -11.53 -1.18
CA GLU A 103 -2.29 -12.55 -0.17
C GLU A 103 -1.47 -11.93 0.98
N ILE A 104 -1.83 -12.23 2.22
CA ILE A 104 -0.97 -12.00 3.38
C ILE A 104 -0.01 -13.19 3.51
N LYS A 105 1.30 -12.94 3.51
CA LYS A 105 2.32 -13.98 3.67
C LYS A 105 2.77 -14.17 5.10
N SER A 106 2.89 -13.08 5.84
CA SER A 106 3.22 -13.12 7.26
C SER A 106 2.91 -11.78 7.90
N ILE A 107 2.59 -11.81 9.19
CA ILE A 107 2.45 -10.64 10.04
C ILE A 107 3.39 -10.84 11.21
N ASN A 108 4.42 -10.01 11.30
CA ASN A 108 5.46 -10.13 12.32
C ASN A 108 5.60 -8.82 13.10
N PRO A 109 5.83 -8.86 14.42
CA PRO A 109 6.24 -7.67 15.17
C PRO A 109 7.53 -7.07 14.61
N ILE A 110 7.61 -5.75 14.54
CA ILE A 110 8.85 -5.03 14.25
C ILE A 110 9.48 -4.66 15.59
N SER A 111 10.64 -5.23 15.87
CA SER A 111 11.38 -4.96 17.09
C SER A 111 12.21 -3.69 16.93
N GLU A 112 11.57 -2.52 17.04
CA GLU A 112 12.28 -1.28 17.34
C GLU A 112 12.39 -1.14 18.85
N GLN A 113 13.50 -0.56 19.34
CA GLN A 113 13.89 -0.48 20.76
C GLN A 113 12.96 0.39 21.66
N ARG A 114 11.66 0.49 21.35
CA ARG A 114 10.67 1.33 22.05
C ARG A 114 9.59 0.49 22.74
N GLU A 115 8.88 1.12 23.69
CA GLU A 115 7.80 0.50 24.48
C GLU A 115 6.58 0.04 23.66
N TYR A 116 6.39 0.52 22.42
CA TYR A 116 5.25 0.15 21.57
C TYR A 116 5.72 -0.52 20.28
N GLN A 117 5.31 -1.77 20.10
CA GLN A 117 5.73 -2.61 18.97
C GLN A 117 4.92 -2.26 17.72
N GLY A 118 5.62 -1.97 16.62
CA GLY A 118 5.02 -1.91 15.29
C GLY A 118 4.80 -3.31 14.70
N VAL A 119 4.13 -3.38 13.56
CA VAL A 119 3.84 -4.63 12.85
C VAL A 119 4.24 -4.52 11.39
N ARG A 120 4.97 -5.51 10.88
CA ARG A 120 5.28 -5.67 9.45
C ARG A 120 4.41 -6.75 8.86
N ILE A 121 3.64 -6.39 7.86
CA ILE A 121 2.85 -7.31 7.05
C ILE A 121 3.54 -7.50 5.71
N LYS A 122 3.89 -8.75 5.39
CA LYS A 122 4.38 -9.12 4.07
C LYS A 122 3.21 -9.46 3.17
N MET A 123 3.06 -8.74 2.07
CA MET A 123 1.96 -8.89 1.12
C MET A 123 2.46 -9.44 -0.21
N ILE A 124 1.58 -10.12 -0.95
CA ILE A 124 1.75 -10.41 -2.37
C ILE A 124 0.53 -9.89 -3.12
N GLY A 125 0.73 -8.97 -4.05
CA GLY A 125 -0.25 -8.62 -5.07
C GLY A 125 -0.21 -9.61 -6.22
N LEU A 126 -1.39 -10.05 -6.67
CA LEU A 126 -1.58 -11.01 -7.74
C LEU A 126 -2.29 -10.33 -8.91
N ILE A 127 -1.65 -10.28 -10.07
CA ILE A 127 -2.24 -9.80 -11.33
C ILE A 127 -2.13 -10.92 -12.36
N GLY A 128 -3.18 -11.74 -12.50
CA GLY A 128 -3.08 -13.03 -13.17
C GLY A 128 -2.05 -13.94 -12.50
N ASN A 129 -1.05 -14.40 -13.26
CA ASN A 129 0.03 -15.24 -12.73
C ASN A 129 1.20 -14.43 -12.17
N THR A 130 1.18 -13.10 -12.28
CA THR A 130 2.24 -12.23 -11.76
C THR A 130 2.08 -12.06 -10.26
N ARG A 131 3.12 -12.41 -9.51
CA ARG A 131 3.19 -12.28 -8.06
C ARG A 131 4.17 -11.15 -7.71
N THR A 132 3.67 -10.10 -7.07
CA THR A 132 4.45 -8.91 -6.75
C THR A 132 4.49 -8.71 -5.24
N PRO A 133 5.63 -8.96 -4.56
CA PRO A 133 5.75 -8.72 -3.14
C PRO A 133 5.87 -7.23 -2.82
N PHE A 134 5.26 -6.81 -1.72
CA PHE A 134 5.45 -5.51 -1.08
C PHE A 134 5.17 -5.66 0.42
N ASP A 135 5.75 -4.78 1.24
CA ASP A 135 5.58 -4.84 2.70
C ASP A 135 4.74 -3.64 3.16
N ILE A 136 4.00 -3.82 4.24
CA ILE A 136 3.25 -2.76 4.94
C ILE A 136 3.76 -2.73 6.37
N ASP A 137 4.25 -1.57 6.80
CA ASP A 137 4.71 -1.35 8.15
C ASP A 137 3.74 -0.43 8.90
N ILE A 138 3.24 -0.88 10.05
CA ILE A 138 2.33 -0.13 10.90
C ILE A 138 3.05 0.19 12.20
N GLY A 139 3.40 1.46 12.39
CA GLY A 139 3.93 1.97 13.64
C GLY A 139 2.82 2.37 14.62
N VAL A 140 3.15 2.39 15.92
CA VAL A 140 2.22 2.70 17.01
C VAL A 140 2.85 3.76 17.92
N GLY A 141 2.02 4.66 18.46
CA GLY A 141 2.41 5.54 19.58
C GLY A 141 3.12 6.83 19.18
N ASP A 142 3.39 7.05 17.89
CA ASP A 142 3.96 8.32 17.43
C ASP A 142 2.90 9.44 17.43
N VAL A 143 3.24 10.58 18.03
CA VAL A 143 2.43 11.80 17.99
C VAL A 143 2.71 12.54 16.69
N VAL A 144 1.70 12.72 15.84
CA VAL A 144 1.83 13.44 14.57
C VAL A 144 1.50 14.93 14.75
N ILE A 145 2.49 15.79 14.48
CA ILE A 145 2.36 17.26 14.54
C ILE A 145 2.87 17.87 13.21
N PRO A 146 2.08 18.70 12.52
CA PRO A 146 0.67 19.03 12.80
C PRO A 146 -0.24 17.79 12.67
N LYS A 147 -1.47 17.88 13.17
CA LYS A 147 -2.42 16.75 13.09
C LYS A 147 -2.58 16.27 11.63
N PRO A 148 -2.78 14.96 11.40
CA PRO A 148 -3.00 14.42 10.06
C PRO A 148 -4.17 15.11 9.36
N THR A 149 -4.02 15.36 8.06
CA THR A 149 -5.07 15.94 7.22
C THR A 149 -5.51 14.94 6.16
N TYR A 150 -6.79 15.01 5.79
CA TYR A 150 -7.31 14.23 4.67
C TYR A 150 -6.93 14.90 3.36
N SER A 151 -6.43 14.12 2.40
CA SER A 151 -6.12 14.58 1.06
C SER A 151 -6.71 13.63 0.04
N LYS A 152 -7.65 14.11 -0.77
CA LYS A 152 -8.09 13.38 -1.96
C LYS A 152 -7.10 13.66 -3.08
N ARG A 153 -6.39 12.62 -3.52
CA ARG A 153 -5.46 12.69 -4.65
C ARG A 153 -5.85 11.67 -5.69
N SER A 154 -5.74 12.05 -6.96
CA SER A 154 -5.66 11.04 -8.02
C SER A 154 -4.32 10.34 -7.84
N LEU A 155 -4.35 9.12 -7.32
CA LEU A 155 -3.17 8.29 -7.28
C LEU A 155 -2.99 7.77 -8.69
N SER A 156 -2.08 8.40 -9.42
CA SER A 156 -1.65 7.94 -10.72
C SER A 156 -0.21 7.46 -10.56
N LEU A 157 0.05 6.60 -9.55
CA LEU A 157 1.37 5.98 -9.28
C LEU A 157 1.84 5.15 -10.50
N THR A 158 0.88 4.74 -11.32
CA THR A 158 1.10 4.12 -12.62
C THR A 158 0.68 4.98 -13.83
N PHE A 159 0.33 6.25 -13.59
CA PHE A 159 -0.09 7.23 -14.60
C PHE A 159 -1.20 6.74 -15.53
N PHE A 160 -2.38 6.49 -14.94
CA PHE A 160 -3.67 6.45 -15.66
C PHE A 160 -4.56 7.61 -15.20
#